data_AF-A0A2R4NCI6-F1
#
_entry.id   AF-A0A2R4NCI6-F1
#
_cell.length_a   1.000
_cell.length_b   1.000
_cell.length_c   1.000
_cell.angle_alpha   90.00
_cell.angle_beta   90.00
_cell.angle_gamma   90.00
#
_symmetry.space_group_name_H-M   'P 1'
#
loop_
_entity.id
_entity.type
_entity.pdbx_description
1 polymer ?
#
loop_
_entity_poly.entity_id
_entity_poly.type
_entity_poly.pdbx_seq_one_letter_code
_entity_poly.pdbx_strand_id
1 'polypeptide(L)' 'MAINAPPEKRKNRTSDNVIYIGAERKDRIDQMTIEISYSTKKKVSTARFFQFLIDHYGENAKNEFIEAIIKSDDS' A
#
# COMPACT_ATOMS: atom_id res chain seq x y z
N MET A 1 36.27 -1.55 -17.03
CA MET A 1 36.25 -0.80 -15.75
C MET A 1 34.84 -0.90 -15.19
N ALA A 2 34.64 -1.71 -14.16
CA ALA A 2 33.34 -1.83 -13.51
C ALA A 2 33.15 -0.65 -12.56
N ILE A 3 32.19 0.22 -12.86
CA ILE A 3 31.75 1.27 -11.93
C ILE A 3 30.87 0.60 -10.88
N ASN A 4 31.48 0.18 -9.77
CA ASN A 4 30.74 -0.17 -8.57
C ASN A 4 30.12 1.12 -8.02
N ALA A 5 28.85 1.35 -8.32
CA ALA A 5 28.07 2.34 -7.59
C ALA A 5 28.10 1.95 -6.09
N PRO A 6 28.35 2.88 -5.16
CA PRO A 6 28.32 2.54 -3.75
C PRO A 6 26.90 2.08 -3.38
N PRO A 7 26.75 1.08 -2.49
CA PRO A 7 25.43 0.72 -2.00
C PRO A 7 24.86 1.94 -1.28
N GLU A 8 23.82 2.55 -1.85
CA GLU A 8 23.06 3.57 -1.14
C GLU A 8 22.62 2.97 0.19
N LYS A 9 23.11 3.54 1.29
CA LYS A 9 22.65 3.19 2.62
C LYS A 9 21.15 3.42 2.62
N ARG A 10 20.36 2.33 2.57
CA ARG A 10 18.92 2.39 2.79
C ARG A 10 18.72 3.04 4.15
N LYS A 11 18.39 4.33 4.15
CA LYS A 11 18.06 5.08 5.35
C LYS A 11 16.94 4.28 5.99
N ASN A 12 17.20 3.68 7.15
CA ASN A 12 16.16 3.04 7.96
C ASN A 12 15.18 4.17 8.34
N ARG A 13 14.18 4.39 7.49
CA ARG A 13 13.08 5.33 7.72
C ARG A 13 12.10 4.63 8.66
N THR A 14 12.47 4.57 9.93
CA THR A 14 11.50 4.27 10.97
C THR A 14 10.63 5.51 11.19
N SER A 15 9.33 5.29 11.00
CA SER A 15 8.18 5.83 11.74
C SER A 15 7.46 7.16 11.41
N ASP A 16 7.82 7.95 10.38
CA ASP A 16 7.11 9.24 10.14
C ASP A 16 6.05 9.25 9.02
N ASN A 17 5.76 8.11 8.39
CA ASN A 17 4.81 8.06 7.25
C ASN A 17 3.41 7.60 7.69
N VAL A 18 2.71 8.41 8.49
CA VAL A 18 1.30 8.15 8.81
C VAL A 18 0.43 8.60 7.64
N ILE A 19 -0.27 7.67 7.00
CA ILE A 19 -1.24 7.97 5.95
C ILE A 19 -2.63 8.02 6.58
N TYR A 20 -3.28 9.18 6.51
CA TYR A 20 -4.67 9.31 6.93
C TYR A 20 -5.61 8.85 5.80
N ILE A 21 -6.44 7.85 6.09
CA ILE A 21 -7.38 7.25 5.11
C ILE A 21 -8.86 7.49 5.46
N GLY A 22 -9.14 8.18 6.57
CA GLY A 22 -10.49 8.34 7.12
C GLY A 22 -10.98 7.12 7.90
N ALA A 23 -11.90 7.35 8.83
CA ALA A 23 -12.41 6.32 9.74
C ALA A 23 -13.10 5.17 9.01
N GLU A 24 -14.00 5.48 8.06
CA GLU A 24 -14.75 4.45 7.32
C GLU A 24 -13.84 3.49 6.55
N ARG A 25 -12.85 4.00 5.83
CA ARG A 25 -11.91 3.16 5.06
C ARG A 25 -11.03 2.33 6.01
N LYS A 26 -10.67 2.89 7.16
CA LYS A 26 -9.93 2.19 8.20
C LYS A 26 -10.74 1.01 8.75
N ASP A 27 -12.00 1.23 9.11
CA ASP A 27 -12.88 0.19 9.62
C ASP A 27 -13.05 -0.96 8.61
N ARG A 28 -13.23 -0.62 7.32
CA ARG A 28 -13.34 -1.62 6.24
C ARG A 28 -12.09 -2.48 6.12
N ILE A 29 -10.90 -1.88 6.15
CA ILE A 29 -9.65 -2.65 6.09
C ILE A 29 -9.48 -3.52 7.33
N ASP A 30 -9.85 -3.02 8.51
CA ASP A 30 -9.74 -3.80 9.73
C ASP A 30 -10.65 -5.02 9.71
N GLN A 31 -11.90 -4.89 9.22
CA GLN A 31 -12.79 -6.03 8.99
C GLN A 31 -12.18 -7.05 8.02
N MET A 32 -11.64 -6.60 6.88
CA MET A 32 -10.97 -7.51 5.94
C MET A 32 -9.82 -8.27 6.60
N THR A 33 -9.01 -7.61 7.44
CA THR A 33 -7.91 -8.29 8.13
C THR A 33 -8.37 -9.28 9.19
N ILE A 34 -9.50 -9.02 9.84
CA ILE A 34 -10.15 -9.96 10.77
C ILE A 34 -10.62 -11.20 10.00
N GLU A 35 -11.33 -11.02 8.89
CA GLU A 35 -11.83 -12.11 8.04
C GLU A 35 -10.69 -12.98 7.48
N ILE A 36 -9.62 -12.35 6.99
CA ILE A 36 -8.42 -13.06 6.53
C ILE A 36 -7.80 -13.85 7.68
N SER A 37 -7.68 -13.23 8.85
CA SER A 37 -7.06 -13.89 10.00
C SER A 37 -7.85 -15.10 10.47
N TYR A 38 -9.18 -14.97 10.49
CA TYR A 38 -10.10 -16.06 10.82
C TYR A 38 -10.00 -17.19 9.79
N SER A 39 -10.08 -16.87 8.50
CA SER A 39 -10.07 -17.85 7.40
C SER A 39 -8.75 -18.61 7.30
N THR A 40 -7.63 -17.93 7.56
CA THR A 40 -6.28 -18.52 7.44
C THR A 40 -5.77 -19.13 8.75
N LYS A 41 -6.47 -18.93 9.87
CA LYS A 41 -6.02 -19.23 11.24
C LYS A 41 -4.66 -18.60 11.59
N LYS A 42 -4.33 -17.47 10.97
CA LYS A 42 -3.07 -16.74 11.19
C LYS A 42 -3.38 -15.29 11.50
N LYS A 43 -2.70 -14.71 12.49
CA LYS A 43 -2.84 -13.27 12.77
C LYS A 43 -2.24 -12.45 11.61
N VAL A 44 -3.07 -11.63 10.98
CA VAL A 44 -2.66 -10.67 9.93
C VAL A 44 -2.91 -9.26 10.45
N SER A 45 -1.90 -8.39 10.35
CA SER A 45 -2.04 -6.98 10.69
C SER A 45 -2.52 -6.18 9.47
N THR A 46 -3.22 -5.08 9.73
CA THR A 46 -3.60 -4.07 8.73
C THR A 46 -2.40 -3.66 7.86
N ALA A 47 -1.26 -3.36 8.48
CA ALA A 47 -0.05 -2.94 7.78
C ALA A 47 0.46 -4.01 6.79
N ARG A 48 0.44 -5.29 7.20
CA ARG A 48 0.85 -6.40 6.33
C ARG A 48 -0.09 -6.55 5.14
N PHE A 49 -1.39 -6.40 5.37
CA PHE A 49 -2.36 -6.44 4.28
C PHE A 49 -2.21 -5.25 3.32
N PHE A 50 -1.95 -4.05 3.84
CA PHE A 50 -1.64 -2.87 3.02
C PHE A 50 -0.38 -3.08 2.15
N GLN A 51 0.68 -3.65 2.71
CA GLN A 51 1.88 -3.99 1.94
C GLN A 51 1.54 -4.92 0.78
N PHE A 52 0.76 -5.97 1.04
CA PHE A 52 0.27 -6.87 -0.01
C PHE A 52 -0.54 -6.14 -1.10
N LEU A 53 -1.45 -5.24 -0.71
CA LEU A 53 -2.22 -4.47 -1.68
C LEU A 53 -1.33 -3.60 -2.59
N ILE A 54 -0.32 -2.95 -2.01
CA ILE A 54 0.63 -2.12 -2.76
C ILE A 54 1.47 -2.99 -3.69
N ASP A 55 2.06 -4.07 -3.17
CA ASP A 55 2.98 -4.92 -3.91
C ASP A 55 2.31 -5.64 -5.08
N HIS A 56 1.03 -5.99 -4.95
CA HIS A 56 0.33 -6.79 -5.96
C HIS A 56 -0.65 -6.00 -6.84
N TYR A 57 -1.21 -4.90 -6.34
CA TYR A 57 -2.25 -4.14 -7.05
C TYR A 57 -1.94 -2.65 -7.22
N GLY A 58 -0.85 -2.15 -6.63
CA GLY A 58 -0.51 -0.72 -6.64
C GLY A 58 -0.29 -0.15 -8.05
N GLU A 59 0.38 -0.90 -8.93
CA GLU A 59 0.64 -0.45 -10.30
C GLU A 59 -0.65 -0.32 -11.14
N ASN A 60 -1.56 -1.30 -11.02
CA ASN A 60 -2.85 -1.23 -11.70
C ASN A 60 -3.69 -0.08 -11.16
N ALA A 61 -3.79 0.06 -9.84
CA ALA A 61 -4.52 1.14 -9.19
C ALA A 61 -3.97 2.52 -9.58
N LYS A 62 -2.64 2.67 -9.70
CA LYS A 62 -2.00 3.90 -10.17
C LYS A 62 -2.45 4.27 -11.59
N ASN A 63 -2.42 3.31 -12.52
CA ASN A 63 -2.79 3.58 -13.91
C ASN A 63 -4.28 3.93 -14.02
N GLU A 64 -5.16 3.18 -13.33
CA GLU A 64 -6.59 3.48 -13.28
C GLU A 64 -6.85 4.88 -12.70
N PHE A 65 -6.11 5.28 -11.67
CA PHE A 65 -6.25 6.60 -11.06
C PHE A 65 -5.80 7.72 -12.00
N ILE A 66 -4.72 7.53 -12.77
CA ILE A 66 -4.28 8.48 -13.80
C ILE A 66 -5.38 8.65 -14.86
N GLU A 67 -5.95 7.56 -15.35
CA GLU A 67 -7.04 7.62 -16.34
C GLU A 67 -8.28 8.32 -15.80
N ALA A 68 -8.63 8.08 -14.54
CA ALA A 68 -9.78 8.71 -13.89
C ALA A 68 -9.60 10.24 -13.77
N ILE A 69 -8.38 10.70 -13.45
CA ILE A 69 -8.06 12.14 -13.40
C ILE A 69 -8.20 12.76 -14.79
N ILE A 70 -7.56 12.18 -15.81
CA ILE A 70 -7.60 12.71 -17.18
C ILE A 70 -9.05 12.84 -17.68
N LYS A 71 -9.89 11.82 -17.48
CA LYS A 71 -11.30 11.85 -17.86
C LYS A 71 -12.11 12.92 -17.12
N SER A 72 -11.74 13.20 -15.87
CA SER A 72 -12.42 14.21 -15.05
C SER A 72 -12.04 15.64 -15.43
N ASP A 73 -10.81 15.85 -15.94
CA ASP A 73 -10.34 17.16 -16.42
C ASP A 73 -10.85 17.50 -17.82
N ASP A 74 -11.21 16.49 -18.63
CA ASP A 74 -11.78 16.66 -19.97
C ASP A 74 -13.31 16.88 -19.98
N SER A 75 -13.98 16.85 -18.82
CA SER A 75 -15.44 17.01 -18.65
C SER A 75 -15.82 18.37 -18.05
#